data_AF-A0A841K0L7-F1
#
_entry.id   AF-A0A841K0L7-F1
#
_cell.length_a   1.000
_cell.length_b   1.000
_cell.length_c   1.000
_cell.angle_alpha   90.00
_cell.angle_beta   90.00
_cell.angle_gamma   90.00
#
_symmetry.space_group_name_H-M   'P 1'
#
loop_
_entity.id
_entity.type
_entity.pdbx_description
1 polymer ?
#
loop_
_entity_poly.entity_id
_entity_poly.type
_entity_poly.pdbx_seq_one_letter_code
_entity_poly.pdbx_strand_id
1 'polypeptide(L)'
;MTRNLRALLVVVLVFLLGWQLHTHRTVQAQASDDNVRYQLQSVGGDSTLTLYYPSTQTIYVYPGAVVGNSILSCAFMYKLGKPGEQIQRVQCPIATIKF
;
A
#
# COMPACT_ATOMS: atom_id res chain seq x y z
N MET A 1 5.88 -35.94 -32.58
CA MET A 1 4.75 -35.11 -32.14
C MET A 1 4.77 -34.75 -30.63
N THR A 2 5.78 -35.18 -29.85
CA THR A 2 5.83 -35.02 -28.38
C THR A 2 6.72 -33.86 -27.89
N ARG A 3 7.61 -33.32 -28.73
CA ARG A 3 8.56 -32.26 -28.35
C ARG A 3 7.89 -30.89 -28.18
N ASN A 4 6.91 -30.59 -29.03
CA ASN A 4 6.17 -29.32 -29.00
C ASN A 4 5.22 -29.26 -27.80
N LEU A 5 4.64 -30.40 -27.39
CA LEU A 5 3.76 -30.51 -26.22
C LEU A 5 4.51 -30.18 -24.91
N ARG A 6 5.76 -30.67 -24.79
CA ARG A 6 6.61 -30.40 -23.61
C ARG A 6 6.98 -28.92 -23.51
N ALA A 7 7.30 -28.29 -24.64
CA ALA A 7 7.62 -26.86 -24.66
C ALA A 7 6.41 -26.00 -24.23
N LEU A 8 5.21 -26.37 -24.70
CA LEU A 8 3.97 -25.67 -24.35
C LEU A 8 3.64 -25.78 -22.86
N LEU A 9 3.85 -26.96 -22.26
CA LEU A 9 3.67 -27.16 -20.82
C LEU A 9 4.64 -26.32 -19.98
N VAL A 10 5.89 -26.19 -20.40
CA VAL A 10 6.88 -25.36 -19.69
C VAL A 10 6.49 -23.88 -19.72
N VAL A 11 6.04 -23.38 -20.88
CA VAL A 11 5.62 -21.97 -21.02
C VAL A 11 4.42 -21.67 -20.13
N VAL A 12 3.41 -22.54 -20.10
CA VAL A 12 2.22 -22.37 -19.24
C VAL A 12 2.61 -22.36 -17.77
N LEU A 13 3.52 -23.25 -17.36
CA LEU A 13 3.94 -23.37 -15.97
C LEU A 13 4.73 -22.13 -15.50
N VAL A 14 5.60 -21.57 -16.35
CA VAL A 14 6.30 -20.31 -16.07
C VAL A 14 5.31 -19.13 -15.96
N PHE A 15 4.30 -19.08 -16.82
CA PHE A 15 3.29 -18.03 -16.78
C PHE A 15 2.43 -18.08 -15.51
N LEU A 16 2.03 -19.28 -15.09
CA LEU A 16 1.27 -19.49 -13.85
C LEU A 16 2.09 -19.11 -12.60
N LEU A 17 3.38 -19.45 -12.59
CA LEU A 17 4.27 -19.09 -11.47
C LEU A 17 4.56 -17.58 -11.42
N GLY A 18 4.74 -16.93 -12.57
CA GLY A 18 4.98 -15.48 -12.65
C GLY A 18 3.80 -14.65 -12.16
N TRP A 19 2.57 -15.11 -12.41
CA TRP A 19 1.36 -14.39 -11.99
C TRP A 19 1.18 -14.39 -10.46
N GLN A 20 1.55 -15.47 -9.78
CA GLN A 20 1.44 -15.58 -8.32
C GLN A 20 2.41 -14.63 -7.57
N LEU A 21 3.54 -14.27 -8.19
CA LEU A 21 4.54 -13.37 -7.61
C LEU A 21 4.20 -11.88 -7.77
N HIS A 22 3.21 -11.52 -8.59
CA HIS A 22 2.74 -10.14 -8.74
C HIS A 22 1.65 -9.74 -7.73
N THR A 23 1.41 -10.58 -6.72
CA THR A 23 0.53 -10.24 -5.62
C THR A 23 1.26 -9.27 -4.68
N HIS A 24 0.88 -7.99 -4.74
CA HIS A 24 1.26 -7.02 -3.72
C HIS A 24 0.81 -7.58 -2.36
N ARG A 25 1.74 -8.14 -1.58
CA ARG A 25 1.46 -8.62 -0.22
C ARG A 25 1.14 -7.39 0.64
N THR A 26 -0.14 -7.12 0.82
CA THR A 26 -0.62 -6.19 1.83
C THR A 26 -0.44 -6.88 3.18
N VAL A 27 0.56 -6.45 3.95
CA VAL A 27 0.73 -6.93 5.33
C VAL A 27 -0.35 -6.27 6.17
N GLN A 28 -1.46 -6.98 6.42
CA GLN A 28 -2.42 -6.57 7.43
C GLN A 28 -1.81 -6.83 8.81
N ALA A 29 -1.43 -5.78 9.55
CA ALA A 29 -1.33 -5.95 11.00
C ALA A 29 -2.72 -6.13 11.57
N GLN A 30 -2.77 -7.00 12.57
CA GLN A 30 -3.93 -7.31 13.39
C GLN A 30 -4.67 -6.03 13.83
N ALA A 31 -5.82 -5.79 13.19
CA ALA A 31 -6.71 -4.68 13.52
C ALA A 31 -7.61 -5.08 14.69
N SER A 32 -7.37 -4.49 15.86
CA SER A 32 -8.44 -4.29 16.86
C SER A 32 -9.22 -3.05 16.44
N ASP A 33 -10.52 -2.97 16.71
CA ASP A 33 -11.47 -2.05 16.04
C ASP A 33 -11.12 -0.55 16.13
N ASP A 34 -10.35 -0.13 17.14
CA ASP A 34 -9.86 1.24 17.32
C ASP A 34 -8.41 1.49 16.85
N ASN A 35 -7.74 0.48 16.31
CA ASN A 35 -6.34 0.59 15.91
C ASN A 35 -6.18 1.27 14.56
N VAL A 36 -5.15 2.11 14.47
CA VAL A 36 -4.67 2.74 13.24
C VAL A 36 -4.42 1.65 12.20
N ARG A 37 -5.09 1.74 11.04
CA ARG A 37 -4.85 0.83 9.92
C ARG A 37 -3.71 1.40 9.08
N TYR A 38 -2.76 0.57 8.68
CA TYR A 38 -1.70 1.02 7.79
C TYR A 38 -1.71 0.25 6.47
N GLN A 39 -1.25 0.91 5.42
CA GLN A 39 -1.02 0.30 4.13
C GLN A 39 0.30 0.82 3.58
N LEU A 40 1.22 -0.10 3.30
CA LEU A 40 2.46 0.20 2.62
C LEU A 40 2.33 -0.20 1.15
N GLN A 41 2.50 0.76 0.24
CA GLN A 41 2.44 0.52 -1.19
C GLN A 41 3.76 0.94 -1.84
N SER A 42 4.32 0.07 -2.67
CA SER A 42 5.50 0.36 -3.48
C SER A 42 5.07 0.43 -4.94
N VAL A 43 5.26 1.58 -5.59
CA VAL A 43 4.93 1.80 -7.01
C VAL A 43 6.17 2.37 -7.69
N GLY A 44 6.76 1.62 -8.63
CA GLY A 44 7.84 2.13 -9.48
C GLY A 44 9.15 2.49 -8.78
N GLY A 45 9.41 2.02 -7.56
CA GLY A 45 10.58 2.35 -6.76
C GLY A 45 10.31 3.36 -5.64
N ASP A 46 9.21 4.10 -5.74
CA ASP A 46 8.70 4.95 -4.66
C ASP A 46 7.81 4.14 -3.73
N SER A 47 7.99 4.35 -2.42
CA SER A 47 7.19 3.70 -1.38
C SER A 47 6.33 4.74 -0.67
N THR A 48 5.07 4.40 -0.42
CA THR A 48 4.12 5.26 0.27
C THR A 48 3.49 4.48 1.42
N LEU A 49 3.58 5.04 2.62
CA LEU A 49 2.88 4.56 3.81
C LEU A 49 1.63 5.40 4.01
N THR A 50 0.49 4.73 4.11
CA THR A 50 -0.81 5.33 4.35
C THR A 50 -1.30 4.88 5.73
N LEU A 51 -1.71 5.82 6.59
CA LEU A 51 -2.26 5.52 7.92
C LEU A 51 -3.71 6.01 8.01
N TYR A 52 -4.64 5.12 8.27
CA TYR A 52 -6.05 5.42 8.50
C TYR A 52 -6.38 5.37 9.99
N TYR A 53 -6.90 6.48 10.51
CA TYR A 53 -7.38 6.63 11.88
C TYR A 53 -8.90 6.55 11.85
N PRO A 54 -9.51 5.43 12.31
CA PRO A 54 -10.96 5.27 12.32
C PRO A 54 -11.67 6.32 13.19
N SER A 55 -11.10 6.65 14.34
CA SER A 55 -11.66 7.60 15.31
C SER A 55 -11.89 9.00 14.75
N THR A 56 -11.03 9.45 13.83
CA THR A 56 -11.13 10.76 13.18
C THR A 56 -11.46 10.66 11.70
N GLN A 57 -11.74 9.45 11.20
CA GLN A 57 -11.97 9.16 9.78
C GLN A 57 -10.92 9.82 8.86
N THR A 58 -9.66 9.82 9.29
CA THR A 58 -8.57 10.56 8.62
C THR A 58 -7.55 9.60 8.05
N ILE A 59 -7.14 9.83 6.80
CA ILE A 59 -6.08 9.09 6.12
C ILE A 59 -4.86 10.01 5.99
N TYR A 60 -3.72 9.63 6.53
CA TYR A 60 -2.44 10.31 6.38
C TYR A 60 -1.58 9.61 5.34
N VAL A 61 -0.84 10.38 4.54
CA VAL A 61 0.01 9.85 3.46
C VAL A 61 1.46 10.28 3.66
N TYR A 62 2.35 9.30 3.73
CA TYR A 62 3.78 9.44 3.97
C TYR A 62 4.58 8.82 2.81
N PRO A 63 5.14 9.62 1.89
CA PRO A 63 6.02 9.12 0.84
C PRO A 63 7.39 8.72 1.40
N GLY A 64 8.14 7.91 0.66
CA GLY A 64 9.51 7.50 0.98
C GLY A 64 9.65 6.49 2.12
N ALA A 65 8.60 5.73 2.43
CA ALA A 65 8.52 4.88 3.62
C ALA A 65 9.60 3.79 3.76
N VAL A 66 10.21 3.35 2.65
CA VAL A 66 11.17 2.23 2.58
C VAL A 66 12.57 2.70 2.15
N VAL A 67 12.80 4.00 2.00
CA VAL A 67 14.07 4.57 1.49
C VAL A 67 15.15 4.67 2.58
N GLY A 68 15.05 3.90 3.67
CA GLY A 68 16.00 3.94 4.79
C GLY A 68 15.91 5.20 5.67
N ASN A 69 14.87 6.01 5.50
CA ASN A 69 14.64 7.17 6.35
C ASN A 69 13.99 6.76 7.67
N SER A 70 14.60 7.13 8.78
CA SER A 70 14.04 6.99 10.13
C SER A 70 12.95 8.02 10.44
N ILE A 71 12.77 9.01 9.56
CA ILE A 71 11.79 10.09 9.69
C ILE A 71 10.96 10.12 8.41
N LEU A 72 9.64 9.93 8.53
CA LEU A 72 8.72 10.11 7.41
C LEU A 72 7.91 11.38 7.59
N SER A 73 7.96 12.24 6.58
CA SER A 73 7.19 13.49 6.55
C SER A 73 5.82 13.26 5.95
N CYS A 74 4.78 13.79 6.59
CA CYS A 74 3.42 13.74 6.07
C CYS A 74 3.29 14.68 4.87
N ALA A 75 2.90 14.15 3.71
CA ALA A 75 2.69 14.96 2.51
C ALA A 75 1.33 15.66 2.54
N PHE A 76 0.27 14.91 2.83
CA PHE A 76 -1.09 15.42 2.96
C PHE A 76 -1.95 14.41 3.73
N MET A 77 -3.13 14.84 4.16
CA MET A 77 -4.16 13.98 4.72
C MET A 77 -5.49 14.13 3.98
N TYR A 78 -6.32 13.09 4.06
CA TYR A 78 -7.71 13.12 3.66
C TYR A 78 -8.58 13.01 4.90
N LYS A 79 -9.56 13.91 5.06
CA LYS A 79 -10.67 13.68 5.97
C LYS A 79 -11.80 13.03 5.19
N LEU A 80 -12.18 11.83 5.58
CA LEU A 80 -13.34 11.16 5.03
C LEU A 80 -14.57 11.78 5.66
N GLY A 81 -15.37 12.45 4.83
CA GLY A 81 -16.69 12.95 5.20
C GLY A 81 -17.75 11.86 5.04
N LYS A 82 -18.94 12.26 4.64
CA LYS A 82 -20.02 11.30 4.36
C LYS A 82 -19.75 10.55 3.05
N PRO A 83 -20.23 9.30 2.93
CA PRO A 83 -20.20 8.60 1.65
C PRO A 83 -20.85 9.45 0.55
N GLY A 84 -20.15 9.64 -0.57
CA GLY A 84 -20.60 10.47 -1.69
C GLY A 84 -20.15 11.94 -1.64
N GLU A 85 -19.58 12.42 -0.53
CA GLU A 85 -18.95 13.73 -0.49
C GLU A 85 -17.57 13.73 -1.17
N GLN A 86 -17.17 14.91 -1.64
CA GLN A 86 -15.87 15.10 -2.27
C GLN A 86 -14.75 14.91 -1.24
N ILE A 87 -13.82 14.00 -1.52
CA ILE A 87 -12.62 13.82 -0.72
C ILE A 87 -11.62 14.93 -1.08
N GLN A 88 -11.27 15.76 -0.10
CA GLN A 88 -10.31 16.85 -0.28
C GLN A 88 -8.98 16.54 0.40
N ARG A 89 -7.90 16.95 -0.25
CA ARG A 89 -6.56 16.94 0.34
C ARG A 89 -6.45 18.11 1.29
N VAL A 90 -6.01 17.83 2.51
CA VAL A 90 -5.81 18.82 3.56
C VAL A 90 -4.35 18.74 4.02
N GLN A 91 -3.79 19.89 4.39
CA GLN A 91 -2.45 19.99 4.94
C GLN A 91 -2.36 19.22 6.27
N CYS A 92 -1.28 18.48 6.49
CA CYS A 92 -1.09 17.73 7.73
C CYS A 92 -0.86 18.70 8.91
N PRO A 93 -1.55 18.51 10.06
CA PRO A 93 -1.36 19.36 11.24
C PRO A 93 -0.05 19.08 11.99
N ILE A 94 0.49 17.85 11.88
CA ILE A 94 1.79 17.46 12.46
C ILE A 94 2.55 16.68 11.39
N ALA A 95 3.82 17.06 11.22
CA ALA A 95 4.54 16.86 9.98
C ALA A 95 5.34 15.56 9.89
N THR A 96 5.55 14.80 10.98
CA THR A 96 6.56 13.73 10.95
C THR A 96 6.27 12.60 11.93
N ILE A 97 6.54 11.37 11.46
CA ILE A 97 6.62 10.16 12.29
C ILE A 97 8.07 9.67 12.32
N LYS A 98 8.53 9.23 13.49
CA LYS A 98 9.87 8.66 13.69
C LYS A 98 9.74 7.19 14.08
N PHE A 99 10.61 6.35 13.53
CA PHE A 99 10.75 4.94 13.91
C PHE A 99 12.03 4.72 14.73
#